data_AF-A0A350CXX0-F1
#
_entry.id   AF-A0A350CXX0-F1
#
_cell.length_a   1.000
_cell.length_b   1.000
_cell.length_c   1.000
_cell.angle_alpha   90.00
_cell.angle_beta   90.00
_cell.angle_gamma   90.00
#
_symmetry.space_group_name_H-M   'P 1'
#
loop_
_entity.id
_entity.type
_entity.pdbx_description
1 polymer ?
#
loop_
_entity_poly.entity_id
_entity_poly.type
_entity_poly.pdbx_seq_one_letter_code
_entity_poly.pdbx_strand_id
1 'polypeptide(L)' 'MDTFLTCTMVFLMLLASFNLFVGVSNDAVNFLGSALGSKSARYNIVMGVAAAGVLLGCTFSSGMMEIARSGIFNPQLFT' A
#
# COMPACT_ATOMS: atom_id res chain seq x y z
N MET A 1 14.23 3.74 -30.18
CA MET A 1 14.50 3.58 -28.72
C MET A 1 13.34 4.11 -27.89
N ASP A 2 12.67 5.16 -28.33
CA ASP A 2 11.54 5.78 -27.63
C ASP A 2 10.36 4.84 -27.39
N THR A 3 9.93 4.09 -28.41
CA THR A 3 8.82 3.13 -28.28
C THR A 3 9.11 2.02 -27.27
N PHE A 4 10.36 1.56 -27.21
CA PHE A 4 10.80 0.54 -26.26
C PHE A 4 10.79 1.07 -24.82
N LEU A 5 11.24 2.32 -24.61
CA LEU A 5 11.16 3.00 -23.32
C LEU A 5 9.71 3.22 -22.89
N THR A 6 8.84 3.71 -23.78
CA THR A 6 7.41 3.90 -23.49
C THR A 6 6.74 2.58 -23.12
N CYS A 7 7.02 1.50 -23.86
CA CYS A 7 6.44 0.18 -23.59
C CYS A 7 6.90 -0.38 -22.23
N THR A 8 8.18 -0.21 -21.89
CA THR A 8 8.73 -0.61 -20.59
C THR A 8 8.12 0.21 -19.45
N MET A 9 7.93 1.52 -19.64
CA MET A 9 7.35 2.39 -18.63
C MET A 9 5.90 2.02 -18.32
N VAL A 10 5.10 1.74 -19.35
CA VAL A 10 3.72 1.26 -19.19
C VAL A 10 3.69 -0.09 -18.48
N PHE A 11 4.61 -1.00 -18.84
CA PHE A 11 4.72 -2.30 -18.19
C PHE A 11 5.07 -2.17 -16.69
N LEU A 12 6.03 -1.31 -16.34
CA LEU A 12 6.40 -1.05 -14.95
C LEU A 12 5.26 -0.40 -14.16
N MET A 13 4.50 0.52 -14.78
CA MET A 13 3.34 1.15 -14.15
C MET A 13 2.24 0.12 -13.85
N LEU A 14 1.99 -0.82 -14.77
CA LEU A 14 1.08 -1.93 -14.54
C LEU A 14 1.56 -2.81 -13.39
N LEU A 15 2.83 -3.22 -13.40
CA LEU A 15 3.40 -4.07 -12.37
C LEU A 15 3.34 -3.41 -10.98
N ALA A 16 3.66 -2.12 -10.90
CA ALA A 16 3.56 -1.34 -9.67
C ALA A 16 2.11 -1.25 -9.17
N SER A 17 1.15 -1.08 -10.09
CA SER A 17 -0.27 -1.03 -9.76
C SER A 17 -0.78 -2.34 -9.17
N PHE A 18 -0.37 -3.49 -9.74
CA PHE A 18 -0.68 -4.80 -9.17
C PHE A 18 -0.07 -5.00 -7.79
N ASN A 19 1.19 -4.59 -7.62
CA ASN A 19 1.88 -4.71 -6.33
C ASN A 19 1.19 -3.86 -5.25
N LEU A 20 0.83 -2.62 -5.59
CA LEU A 20 0.09 -1.73 -4.71
C LEU A 20 -1.27 -2.33 -4.32
N PHE A 21 -2.02 -2.87 -5.28
CA PHE A 21 -3.33 -3.47 -5.02
C PHE A 21 -3.23 -4.65 -4.05
N VAL A 22 -2.26 -5.55 -4.23
CA VAL A 22 -2.06 -6.70 -3.34
C VAL A 22 -1.63 -6.25 -1.94
N GLY A 23 -0.73 -5.26 -1.84
CA GLY A 23 -0.28 -4.71 -0.55
C GLY A 23 -1.44 -4.06 0.23
N VAL A 24 -2.18 -3.15 -0.42
CA VAL A 24 -3.29 -2.42 0.21
C VAL A 24 -4.44 -3.36 0.58
N SER A 25 -4.73 -4.37 -0.25
CA SER A 25 -5.74 -5.38 0.06
C SER A 25 -5.38 -6.19 1.31
N ASN A 26 -4.09 -6.48 1.50
CA ASN A 26 -3.60 -7.22 2.66
C ASN A 26 -3.81 -6.42 3.96
N ASP A 27 -3.55 -5.12 3.93
CA ASP A 27 -3.83 -4.24 5.07
C ASP A 27 -5.34 -4.12 5.35
N ALA A 28 -6.16 -4.01 4.29
CA ALA A 28 -7.61 -3.92 4.41
C ALA A 28 -8.21 -5.18 5.06
N VAL A 29 -7.81 -6.38 4.65
CA VAL A 29 -8.34 -7.62 5.25
C VAL A 29 -7.90 -7.79 6.70
N ASN A 30 -6.71 -7.32 7.07
CA ASN A 30 -6.22 -7.36 8.45
C ASN A 30 -7.05 -6.44 9.36
N PHE A 31 -7.43 -5.26 8.84
CA PHE A 31 -8.32 -4.32 9.52
C PHE A 31 -9.77 -4.84 9.62
N LEU A 32 -10.29 -5.42 8.54
CA LEU A 32 -11.65 -5.95 8.48
C LEU A 32 -11.81 -7.22 9.32
N GLY A 33 -10.81 -8.10 9.36
CA GLY A 33 -10.88 -9.38 10.08
C GLY A 33 -11.12 -9.21 11.57
N SER A 34 -10.45 -8.24 12.20
CA SER A 34 -10.61 -7.90 13.61
C SER A 34 -11.92 -7.14 13.90
N ALA A 35 -12.35 -6.26 12.99
CA ALA A 35 -13.61 -5.52 13.13
C ALA A 35 -14.86 -6.39 12.91
N LEU A 36 -14.82 -7.32 11.95
CA LEU A 36 -15.92 -8.26 11.67
C LEU A 36 -16.00 -9.35 12.75
N GLY A 37 -14.85 -9.86 13.21
CA GLY A 37 -14.78 -10.89 14.26
C GLY A 37 -15.31 -10.41 15.62
N SER A 38 -15.16 -9.12 15.94
CA SER A 38 -15.65 -8.53 17.19
C SER A 38 -17.13 -8.11 17.16
N LYS A 39 -17.81 -8.21 16.01
CA LYS A 39 -19.17 -7.69 15.79
C LYS A 39 -19.37 -6.25 16.26
N SER A 40 -18.34 -5.41 16.14
CA SER A 40 -18.36 -4.03 16.64
C SER A 40 -19.41 -3.14 15.95
N ALA A 41 -19.66 -3.35 14.64
CA ALA A 41 -20.65 -2.60 13.88
C ALA A 41 -21.22 -3.40 12.69
N ARG A 42 -22.24 -2.84 12.03
CA ARG A 42 -22.81 -3.41 10.80
C ARG A 42 -21.78 -3.38 9.66
N TYR A 43 -21.82 -4.39 8.79
CA TYR A 43 -20.89 -4.58 7.65
C TYR A 43 -20.65 -3.30 6.83
N ASN A 44 -21.72 -2.57 6.50
CA ASN A 44 -21.63 -1.36 5.68
C ASN A 44 -20.82 -0.24 6.37
N ILE A 45 -20.92 -0.12 7.70
CA ILE A 45 -20.20 0.89 8.46
C ILE A 45 -18.72 0.51 8.54
N VAL A 46 -18.43 -0.76 8.86
CA VAL A 46 -17.06 -1.28 8.95
C VAL A 46 -16.34 -1.13 7.60
N MET A 47 -17.02 -1.45 6.49
CA MET A 47 -16.47 -1.29 5.15
C MET A 47 -16.20 0.18 4.80
N GLY A 48 -17.11 1.09 5.15
CA GLY A 48 -16.92 2.52 4.93
C GLY A 48 -15.76 3.10 5.73
N VAL A 49 -15.64 2.72 7.01
CA VAL A 49 -14.53 3.15 7.87
C VAL A 49 -13.21 2.56 7.41
N ALA A 50 -13.17 1.28 7.00
CA ALA A 50 -11.96 0.65 6.47
C ALA A 50 -11.49 1.32 5.17
N ALA A 51 -12.40 1.62 4.24
CA ALA A 51 -12.07 2.33 3.01
C ALA A 51 -11.51 3.74 3.28
N ALA A 52 -12.15 4.50 4.17
CA ALA A 52 -11.67 5.82 4.56
C ALA A 52 -10.31 5.75 5.29
N GLY A 53 -10.14 4.79 6.20
CA GLY A 53 -8.90 4.59 6.96
C GLY A 53 -7.73 4.19 6.07
N VAL A 54 -7.94 3.29 5.11
CA VAL A 54 -6.91 2.90 4.13
C VAL A 54 -6.57 4.06 3.21
N LEU A 55 -7.56 4.81 2.70
CA LEU A 55 -7.31 6.00 1.87
C LEU A 55 -6.47 7.05 2.62
N LEU A 56 -6.88 7.41 3.84
CA LEU A 56 -6.14 8.35 4.67
C LEU A 56 -4.74 7.80 4.99
N GLY A 57 -4.64 6.54 5.40
CA GLY A 57 -3.38 5.86 5.69
C GLY A 57 -2.40 5.91 4.53
N CYS A 58 -2.84 5.59 3.31
CA CYS A 58 -2.02 5.66 2.11
C CYS A 58 -1.59 7.09 1.76
N THR A 59 -2.47 8.09 1.92
CA THR A 59 -2.14 9.50 1.61
C THR A 59 -1.20 10.15 2.62
N PHE A 60 -1.26 9.76 3.90
CA PHE A 60 -0.45 10.33 4.97
C PHE A 60 0.79 9.47 5.33
N SER A 61 1.07 8.38 4.63
CA SER A 61 2.13 7.39 4.94
C SER A 61 3.59 7.87 4.71
N SER A 62 3.83 9.17 4.54
CA SER A 62 5.15 9.70 4.20
C SER A 62 6.26 9.30 5.19
N GLY A 63 5.93 9.22 6.49
CA GLY A 63 6.88 8.81 7.54
C GLY A 63 7.31 7.35 7.46
N MET A 64 6.44 6.42 7.05
CA MET A 64 6.82 5.00 6.89
C MET A 64 7.75 4.78 5.70
N MET A 65 7.64 5.58 4.64
CA MET A 65 8.53 5.50 3.48
C MET A 65 9.96 5.94 3.82
N GLU A 66 10.11 6.90 4.73
CA GLU A 66 11.42 7.37 5.21
C GLU A 66 12.10 6.35 6.14
N ILE A 67 11.32 5.67 6.98
CA ILE A 67 11.79 4.56 7.83
C ILE A 67 12.19 3.36 6.96
N ALA A 68 11.38 2.98 5.97
CA ALA A 68 11.71 1.90 5.04
C ALA A 68 12.98 2.21 4.23
N ARG A 69 13.16 3.47 3.81
CA ARG A 69 14.38 3.91 3.11
C ARG A 69 15.60 3.81 4.02
N SER A 70 15.51 4.27 5.27
CA SER A 70 16.62 4.25 6.23
C SER A 70 16.96 2.84 6.73
N GLY A 71 15.99 1.91 6.73
CA GLY A 71 16.21 0.51 7.11
C GLY A 71 16.82 -0.36 6.01
N ILE A 72 16.58 -0.03 4.73
CA ILE A 72 17.13 -0.77 3.57
C ILE A 72 18.46 -0.17 3.11
N PHE A 73 18.61 1.16 3.14
CA PHE A 73 19.89 1.81 2.86
C PHE A 73 20.73 1.86 4.14
N ASN A 74 21.68 0.93 4.28
CA ASN A 74 22.81 1.09 5.18
C ASN A 74 23.95 1.80 4.42
N PRO A 75 24.06 3.14 4.46
CA PRO A 75 25.07 3.89 3.70
C PRO A 75 26.52 3.50 4.06
N GLN A 76 26.73 2.83 5.19
CA GLN A 76 28.04 2.33 5.64
C GLN A 76 28.54 1.09 4.86
N LEU A 77 27.69 0.42 4.07
CA LEU A 77 28.04 -0.74 3.25
C LEU A 77 28.34 -0.40 1.78
N PHE A 78 28.27 0.88 1.40
CA PHE A 78 28.54 1.36 0.04
C PHE A 78 29.90 2.07 -0.11
N THR A 79 30.84 1.84 0.83
CA THR A 79 32.25 2.26 0.72
C THR A 79 33.06 1.30 -0.13
#